data_AF-A0A925KBY1-F1
#
_entry.id   AF-A0A925KBY1-F1
#
_cell.length_a   1.000
_cell.length_b   1.000
_cell.length_c   1.000
_cell.angle_alpha   90.00
_cell.angle_beta   90.00
_cell.angle_gamma   90.00
#
_symmetry.space_group_name_H-M   'P 1'
#
loop_
_entity.id
_entity.type
_entity.pdbx_description
1 polymer ?
#
loop_
_entity_poly.entity_id
_entity_poly.type
_entity_poly.pdbx_seq_one_letter_code
_entity_poly.pdbx_strand_id
1 'polypeptide(L)'
;RAWPAAQRVQRQACCIDYMALLAALRGRLSDAALLVGAAEAQLATADNIRQVNEAAAHARTLSLLAQGLSPAEMAACQRLGATLADADVAPLAFGLKAST
;
A
#
# COMPACT_ATOMS: atom_id res chain seq x y z
N ARG A 1 13.90 -23.67 -6.39
CA ARG A 1 14.13 -22.98 -7.69
C ARG A 1 13.12 -21.84 -7.80
N ALA A 2 13.56 -20.59 -7.66
CA ALA A 2 12.69 -19.44 -7.91
C ALA A 2 12.59 -19.21 -9.43
N TRP A 3 11.37 -18.97 -9.93
CA TRP A 3 11.12 -18.64 -11.33
C TRP A 3 11.79 -17.28 -11.64
N PRO A 4 12.69 -17.18 -12.63
CA PRO A 4 13.34 -15.90 -12.99
C PRO A 4 12.36 -14.74 -13.27
N ALA A 5 11.13 -15.03 -13.70
CA ALA A 5 10.10 -14.01 -13.87
C ALA A 5 9.51 -13.52 -12.54
N ALA A 6 9.59 -14.29 -11.46
CA ALA A 6 9.06 -13.90 -10.15
C ALA A 6 9.69 -12.59 -9.65
N GLN A 7 10.95 -12.30 -10.00
CA GLN A 7 11.58 -11.00 -9.71
C GLN A 7 10.91 -9.82 -10.44
N ARG A 8 10.27 -10.04 -11.59
CA ARG A 8 9.42 -9.01 -12.24
C ARG A 8 8.02 -8.94 -11.62
N VAL A 9 7.54 -10.05 -11.06
CA VAL A 9 6.23 -10.14 -10.38
C VAL A 9 6.29 -9.58 -8.95
N GLN A 10 7.49 -9.30 -8.41
CA GLN A 10 7.70 -8.72 -7.07
C GLN A 10 7.05 -7.34 -6.87
N ARG A 11 6.56 -6.68 -7.92
CA ARG A 11 5.86 -5.39 -7.85
C ARG A 11 4.41 -5.48 -8.30
N GLN A 12 3.66 -6.46 -7.79
CA GLN A 12 2.23 -6.47 -8.03
C GLN A 12 1.57 -5.43 -7.12
N ALA A 13 1.54 -4.17 -7.58
CA ALA A 13 0.84 -3.04 -6.95
C ALA A 13 -0.61 -3.40 -6.58
N CYS A 14 -1.22 -4.31 -7.36
CA CYS A 14 -2.55 -4.85 -7.11
C CYS A 14 -2.69 -5.48 -5.72
N CYS A 15 -1.65 -6.14 -5.19
CA CYS A 15 -1.70 -6.71 -3.85
C CYS A 15 -1.68 -5.61 -2.77
N ILE A 16 -1.02 -4.49 -3.03
CA ILE A 16 -0.80 -3.42 -2.04
C ILE A 16 -2.12 -2.73 -1.70
N ASP A 17 -3.02 -2.51 -2.67
CA ASP A 17 -4.33 -1.91 -2.39
C ASP A 17 -5.17 -2.78 -1.42
N TYR A 18 -5.12 -4.12 -1.56
CA TYR A 18 -5.80 -5.01 -0.61
C TYR A 18 -5.12 -5.02 0.77
N MET A 19 -3.79 -4.93 0.82
CA MET A 19 -3.05 -4.85 2.08
C MET A 19 -3.33 -3.53 2.82
N ALA A 20 -3.41 -2.43 2.09
CA ALA A 20 -3.80 -1.13 2.64
C ALA A 20 -5.22 -1.18 3.23
N LEU A 21 -6.16 -1.81 2.52
CA LEU A 21 -7.51 -2.03 3.04
C LEU A 21 -7.52 -2.87 4.32
N LEU A 22 -6.76 -3.97 4.35
CA LEU A 22 -6.65 -4.83 5.54
C LEU A 22 -6.03 -4.10 6.74
N ALA A 23 -5.06 -3.22 6.52
CA ALA A 23 -4.50 -2.38 7.57
C ALA A 23 -5.54 -1.36 8.08
N ALA A 24 -6.28 -0.71 7.18
CA ALA A 24 -7.31 0.27 7.53
C ALA A 24 -8.47 -0.35 8.32
N LEU A 25 -8.94 -1.53 7.90
CA LEU A 25 -9.98 -2.28 8.62
C LEU A 25 -9.56 -2.72 10.02
N ARG A 26 -8.25 -2.83 10.28
CA ARG A 26 -7.67 -3.12 11.60
C ARG A 26 -7.38 -1.84 12.42
N GLY A 27 -7.79 -0.67 11.94
CA GLY A 27 -7.55 0.61 12.61
C GLY A 27 -6.11 1.12 12.52
N ARG A 28 -5.23 0.46 11.74
CA ARG A 28 -3.86 0.89 11.52
C ARG A 28 -3.80 1.90 10.37
N LEU A 29 -4.42 3.07 10.61
CA LEU A 29 -4.67 4.06 9.55
C LEU A 29 -3.38 4.65 8.97
N SER A 30 -2.36 4.89 9.79
CA SER A 30 -1.06 5.37 9.32
C SER A 30 -0.36 4.36 8.42
N ASP A 31 -0.34 3.07 8.80
CA ASP A 31 0.22 1.98 7.98
C ASP A 31 -0.55 1.84 6.66
N ALA A 32 -1.87 1.93 6.70
CA ALA A 32 -2.70 1.91 5.50
C ALA A 32 -2.40 3.09 4.57
N ALA A 33 -2.20 4.30 5.11
CA ALA A 33 -1.85 5.48 4.31
C ALA A 33 -0.44 5.37 3.69
N LEU A 34 0.52 4.77 4.40
CA LEU A 34 1.83 4.42 3.86
C LEU A 34 1.71 3.44 2.69
N LEU A 35 0.92 2.38 2.84
CA LEU A 35 0.69 1.39 1.80
C LEU A 35 -0.02 1.98 0.57
N VAL A 36 -0.96 2.92 0.77
CA VAL A 36 -1.57 3.69 -0.33
C VAL A 36 -0.50 4.45 -1.10
N GLY A 37 0.39 5.17 -0.42
CA GLY A 37 1.51 5.88 -1.06
C GLY A 37 2.41 4.96 -1.88
N ALA A 38 2.74 3.78 -1.35
CA ALA A 38 3.52 2.77 -2.06
C ALA A 38 2.80 2.25 -3.31
N ALA A 39 1.49 1.99 -3.23
CA ALA A 39 0.68 1.53 -4.36
C ALA A 39 0.66 2.57 -5.49
N GLU A 40 0.44 3.85 -5.17
CA GLU A 40 0.47 4.95 -6.15
C GLU A 40 1.83 5.06 -6.84
N ALA A 41 2.92 5.01 -6.07
CA ALA A 41 4.27 5.08 -6.62
C ALA A 41 4.57 3.91 -7.56
N GLN A 42 4.15 2.70 -7.20
CA GLN A 42 4.34 1.52 -8.07
C GLN A 42 3.54 1.61 -9.36
N LEU A 43 2.26 2.02 -9.29
CA LEU A 43 1.41 2.20 -10.48
C LEU A 43 1.97 3.25 -11.43
N ALA A 44 2.46 4.37 -10.90
CA ALA A 44 3.08 5.43 -11.71
C ALA A 44 4.33 4.95 -12.48
N THR A 45 5.06 3.94 -11.98
CA THR A 45 6.26 3.42 -12.64
C THR A 45 6.01 2.26 -13.60
N ALA A 46 4.87 1.57 -13.49
CA ALA A 46 4.64 0.28 -14.13
C ALA A 46 3.81 0.34 -15.42
N ASP A 47 3.39 1.54 -15.87
CA ASP A 47 2.36 1.72 -16.92
C ASP A 47 1.15 0.80 -16.70
N ASN A 48 0.83 0.60 -15.41
CA ASN A 48 -0.13 -0.38 -14.96
C ASN A 48 -1.36 0.34 -14.44
N ILE A 49 -2.53 -0.22 -14.71
CA ILE A 49 -3.81 0.32 -14.25
C ILE A 49 -4.36 -0.58 -13.16
N ARG A 50 -4.99 0.05 -12.16
CA ARG A 50 -5.78 -0.69 -11.18
C ARG A 50 -6.89 -1.45 -11.87
N GLN A 51 -7.01 -2.73 -11.59
CA GLN A 51 -8.19 -3.50 -11.96
C GLN A 51 -9.38 -3.11 -11.07
N VAL A 52 -10.60 -3.47 -11.48
CA VAL A 52 -11.86 -3.04 -10.82
C VAL A 52 -11.86 -3.30 -9.32
N ASN A 53 -11.40 -4.48 -8.89
CA ASN A 53 -11.37 -4.85 -7.48
C ASN A 53 -10.32 -4.08 -6.68
N GLU A 54 -9.18 -3.75 -7.30
CA GLU A 54 -8.11 -2.94 -6.70
C GLU A 54 -8.57 -1.49 -6.53
N ALA A 55 -9.22 -0.94 -7.55
CA ALA A 55 -9.83 0.39 -7.49
C ALA A 55 -10.89 0.48 -6.39
N ALA A 56 -11.72 -0.56 -6.23
CA ALA A 56 -12.71 -0.62 -5.15
C ALA A 56 -12.04 -0.71 -3.76
N ALA A 57 -11.00 -1.54 -3.62
CA ALA A 57 -10.24 -1.65 -2.37
C ALA A 57 -9.55 -0.33 -2.01
N HIS A 58 -8.96 0.34 -3.00
CA HIS A 58 -8.32 1.63 -2.87
C HIS A 58 -9.32 2.71 -2.43
N ALA A 59 -10.45 2.85 -3.13
CA ALA A 59 -11.49 3.80 -2.80
C ALA A 59 -12.05 3.57 -1.38
N ARG A 60 -12.25 2.31 -0.98
CA ARG A 60 -12.68 1.97 0.38
C ARG A 60 -11.63 2.35 1.42
N THR A 61 -10.35 2.13 1.12
CA THR A 61 -9.24 2.52 1.98
C THR A 61 -9.21 4.03 2.18
N LEU A 62 -9.27 4.82 1.10
CA LEU A 62 -9.30 6.29 1.19
C LEU A 62 -10.48 6.79 2.04
N SER A 63 -11.65 6.19 1.88
CA SER A 63 -12.83 6.52 2.71
C SER A 63 -12.60 6.25 4.20
N LEU A 64 -11.94 5.15 4.56
CA LEU A 64 -11.59 4.84 5.95
C LEU A 64 -10.52 5.77 6.50
N LEU A 65 -9.50 6.11 5.70
CA LEU A 65 -8.46 7.06 6.09
C LEU A 65 -9.04 8.44 6.38
N ALA A 66 -9.93 8.95 5.50
CA ALA A 66 -10.55 10.26 5.67
C ALA A 66 -11.44 10.37 6.92
N GLN A 67 -11.87 9.25 7.51
CA GLN A 67 -12.64 9.25 8.76
C GLN A 67 -11.77 9.34 10.01
N GLY A 68 -10.48 9.00 9.93
CA GLY A 68 -9.60 8.91 11.11
C GLY A 68 -8.26 9.62 11.00
N LEU A 69 -7.91 10.18 9.84
CA LEU A 69 -6.74 11.03 9.64
C LEU A 69 -7.18 12.39 9.09
N SER A 70 -6.50 13.45 9.52
CA SER A 70 -6.61 14.74 8.84
C SER A 70 -6.03 14.65 7.42
N PRO A 71 -6.46 15.53 6.49
CA PRO A 71 -5.88 15.57 5.15
C PRO A 71 -4.36 15.75 5.14
N ALA A 72 -3.82 16.50 6.11
CA ALA A 72 -2.38 16.74 6.24
C ALA A 72 -1.61 15.49 6.66
N GLU A 73 -2.11 14.75 7.65
CA GLU A 73 -1.50 13.49 8.11
C GLU A 73 -1.56 12.41 7.04
N MET A 74 -2.71 12.28 6.36
CA MET A 74 -2.87 11.36 5.25
C MET A 74 -1.88 11.66 4.13
N ALA A 75 -1.78 12.93 3.70
CA ALA A 75 -0.85 13.34 2.66
C ALA A 75 0.62 13.14 3.06
N ALA A 76 0.96 13.37 4.34
CA ALA A 76 2.32 13.11 4.85
C ALA A 76 2.66 11.62 4.81
N CYS A 77 1.75 10.75 5.28
CA CYS A 77 1.95 9.29 5.23
C CYS A 77 2.06 8.79 3.79
N GLN A 78 1.22 9.27 2.87
CA GLN A 78 1.28 8.85 1.46
C GLN A 78 2.60 9.25 0.79
N ARG A 79 3.12 10.46 1.07
CA ARG A 79 4.44 10.88 0.57
C ARG A 79 5.57 9.99 1.11
N LEU A 80 5.51 9.64 2.39
CA LEU A 80 6.50 8.75 3.00
C LEU A 80 6.38 7.33 2.43
N GLY A 81 5.14 6.87 2.22
CA GLY A 81 4.80 5.59 1.62
C GLY A 81 5.34 5.41 0.20
N ALA A 82 5.31 6.48 -0.60
CA ALA A 82 5.86 6.48 -1.95
C ALA A 82 7.38 6.21 -2.01
N THR A 83 8.09 6.33 -0.89
CA THR A 83 9.53 6.06 -0.77
C THR A 83 9.86 4.69 -0.17
N LEU A 84 8.86 3.87 0.15
CA LEU A 84 9.07 2.57 0.76
C LEU A 84 9.79 1.60 -0.19
N ALA A 85 10.69 0.80 0.36
CA ALA A 85 11.24 -0.34 -0.34
C ALA A 85 10.23 -1.50 -0.32
N ASP A 86 10.29 -2.38 -1.33
CA ASP A 86 9.41 -3.55 -1.41
C ASP A 86 9.50 -4.44 -0.15
N ALA A 87 10.68 -4.49 0.49
CA ALA A 87 10.92 -5.24 1.72
C ALA A 87 10.11 -4.72 2.92
N ASP A 88 9.69 -3.45 2.90
CA ASP A 88 8.97 -2.79 4.00
C ASP A 88 7.44 -2.94 3.87
N VAL A 89 6.95 -3.24 2.67
CA VAL A 89 5.51 -3.35 2.37
C VAL A 89 4.85 -4.47 3.17
N ALA A 90 5.44 -5.67 3.18
CA ALA A 90 4.87 -6.81 3.90
C ALA A 90 4.88 -6.61 5.43
N PRO A 91 5.97 -6.15 6.07
CA PRO A 91 5.96 -5.80 7.49
C PRO A 91 4.86 -4.79 7.84
N LEU A 92 4.70 -3.72 7.06
CA LEU A 92 3.62 -2.74 7.24
C LEU A 92 2.24 -3.36 7.02
N ALA A 93 2.06 -4.18 5.99
CA ALA A 93 0.79 -4.85 5.70
C ALA A 93 0.33 -5.77 6.83
N PHE A 94 1.25 -6.47 7.48
CA PHE A 94 0.94 -7.47 8.52
C PHE A 94 1.19 -7.00 9.95
N GLY A 95 1.68 -5.78 10.14
CA GLY A 95 2.01 -5.24 11.47
C GLY A 95 3.19 -5.97 12.12
N LEU A 96 4.11 -6.47 11.31
CA LEU A 96 5.32 -7.13 11.80
C LEU A 96 6.33 -6.06 12.22
N LYS A 97 6.98 -6.27 13.37
CA LYS A 97 8.09 -5.43 13.79
C LYS A 97 9.27 -5.65 12.83
N ALA A 98 9.91 -4.57 12.38
CA ALA A 98 11.19 -4.68 11.70
C ALA A 98 12.17 -5.43 12.62
N SER A 99 12.73 -6.53 12.12
CA SER A 99 13.81 -7.22 12.85
C SER A 99 15.00 -6.27 12.86
N THR A 100 15.43 -5.92 14.06
CA THR A 100 16.54 -5.00 14.34
C THR A 100 17.87 -5.63 14.01
#